data_AF-A0A389MME6-F1
#
_entry.id   AF-A0A389MME6-F1
#
_cell.length_a   1.000
_cell.length_b   1.000
_cell.length_c   1.000
_cell.angle_alpha   90.00
_cell.angle_beta   90.00
_cell.angle_gamma   90.00
#
_symmetry.space_group_name_H-M   'P 1'
#
loop_
_entity.id
_entity.type
_entity.pdbx_description
1 polymer ?
#
loop_
_entity_poly.entity_id
_entity_poly.type
_entity_poly.pdbx_seq_one_letter_code
_entity_poly.pdbx_strand_id
1 'polypeptide(L)'
;MTRAFEIAFGLTLTALAGFIDALGFIRLGGLYTSFMSGNTTRMSVALGQGAWTLAAGPAVLIATFAVGAMLGGGLAGLTSPRWRTACVLGFEALLLVAALAMEITVPDHAVAALFMALAMGAQNAALVHVGGFRAGTTFVTGALYGFGQKLGLALAGHGPAFGWVPDGAVWLALLSGAVAGTVAYGVSPLYALCGAVATATLLAALAGGFALAGRQVVDPSER
;
A
#
# COMPACT_ATOMS: atom_id res chain seq x y z
N MET A 1 -18.00 12.45 -7.62
CA MET A 1 -16.86 13.33 -7.22
C MET A 1 -16.12 13.75 -8.49
N THR A 2 -15.07 14.58 -8.43
CA THR A 2 -14.24 14.79 -9.64
C THR A 2 -13.29 13.61 -9.78
N ARG A 3 -13.25 12.96 -10.95
CA ARG A 3 -12.34 11.85 -11.27
C ARG A 3 -10.87 12.11 -10.91
N ALA A 4 -10.41 13.36 -11.00
CA ALA A 4 -9.06 13.77 -10.60
C ALA A 4 -8.76 13.52 -9.10
N PHE A 5 -9.74 13.69 -8.23
CA PHE A 5 -9.58 13.46 -6.79
C PHE A 5 -9.40 11.97 -6.49
N GLU A 6 -10.22 11.11 -7.10
CA GLU A 6 -10.16 9.65 -6.90
C GLU A 6 -8.80 9.09 -7.34
N ILE A 7 -8.29 9.59 -8.47
CA ILE A 7 -6.95 9.27 -8.97
C ILE A 7 -5.88 9.73 -7.98
N ALA A 8 -5.92 10.99 -7.52
CA ALA A 8 -4.95 11.51 -6.56
C ALA A 8 -4.98 10.73 -5.23
N PHE A 9 -6.16 10.33 -4.76
CA PHE A 9 -6.35 9.53 -3.58
C PHE A 9 -5.69 8.15 -3.71
N GLY A 10 -5.97 7.43 -4.82
CA GLY A 10 -5.34 6.14 -5.12
C GLY A 10 -3.82 6.23 -5.28
N LEU A 11 -3.32 7.28 -5.95
CA LEU A 11 -1.88 7.54 -6.08
C LEU A 11 -1.22 7.81 -4.73
N THR A 12 -1.90 8.52 -3.81
CA THR A 12 -1.38 8.79 -2.46
C THR A 12 -1.27 7.50 -1.65
N LEU A 13 -2.27 6.62 -1.69
CA LEU A 13 -2.20 5.28 -1.07
C LEU A 13 -1.08 4.43 -1.68
N THR A 14 -0.87 4.54 -2.99
CA THR A 14 0.24 3.86 -3.69
C THR A 14 1.60 4.38 -3.21
N ALA A 15 1.74 5.69 -3.09
CA ALA A 15 2.95 6.30 -2.56
C ALA A 15 3.18 5.93 -1.10
N LEU A 16 2.13 5.89 -0.27
CA LEU A 16 2.22 5.46 1.12
C LEU A 16 2.71 4.00 1.24
N ALA A 17 2.22 3.11 0.38
CA ALA A 17 2.71 1.73 0.33
C ALA A 17 4.20 1.65 0.00
N GLY A 18 4.66 2.40 -1.00
CA GLY A 18 6.09 2.49 -1.35
C GLY A 18 6.94 3.06 -0.22
N PHE A 19 6.43 4.09 0.46
CA PHE A 19 7.07 4.72 1.62
C PHE A 19 7.27 3.72 2.76
N ILE A 20 6.21 3.00 3.14
CA ILE A 20 6.24 2.02 4.24
C ILE A 20 7.15 0.84 3.87
N ASP A 21 7.14 0.40 2.61
CA ASP A 21 8.06 -0.63 2.13
C ASP A 21 9.52 -0.22 2.21
N ALA A 22 9.85 1.04 1.92
CA ALA A 22 11.21 1.52 2.10
C ALA A 22 11.64 1.47 3.59
N LEU A 23 10.74 1.83 4.52
CA LEU A 23 11.03 1.73 5.96
C LEU A 23 11.24 0.27 6.38
N GLY A 24 10.35 -0.63 5.98
CA GLY A 24 10.45 -2.06 6.27
C GLY A 24 11.73 -2.67 5.68
N PHE A 25 12.04 -2.34 4.43
CA PHE A 25 13.22 -2.84 3.72
C PHE A 25 14.51 -2.47 4.43
N ILE A 26 14.66 -1.20 4.83
CA ILE A 26 15.87 -0.74 5.53
C ILE A 26 15.99 -1.42 6.90
N ARG A 27 14.88 -1.53 7.65
CA ARG A 27 14.90 -2.08 9.02
C ARG A 27 15.06 -3.59 9.10
N LEU A 28 14.49 -4.33 8.14
CA LEU A 28 14.41 -5.79 8.19
C LEU A 28 15.49 -6.49 7.36
N GLY A 29 16.57 -5.79 7.00
CA GLY A 29 17.63 -6.37 6.17
C GLY A 29 17.17 -6.72 4.75
N GLY A 30 16.19 -5.96 4.24
CA GLY A 30 15.68 -6.06 2.88
C GLY A 30 14.38 -6.84 2.71
N LEU A 31 13.63 -7.09 3.78
CA LEU A 31 12.25 -7.61 3.68
C LEU A 31 11.25 -6.48 3.49
N TYR A 32 10.17 -6.75 2.76
CA TYR A 32 9.13 -5.77 2.47
C TYR A 32 7.92 -5.96 3.39
N THR A 33 7.14 -4.92 3.60
CA THR A 33 5.90 -4.95 4.39
C THR A 33 4.64 -5.02 3.52
N SER A 34 4.75 -4.69 2.24
CA SER A 34 3.66 -4.66 1.25
C SER A 34 4.02 -5.51 0.03
N PHE A 35 5.29 -5.49 -0.43
CA PHE A 35 5.73 -6.24 -1.61
C PHE A 35 5.97 -7.73 -1.33
N MET A 36 4.87 -8.49 -1.21
CA MET A 36 4.92 -9.90 -0.84
C MET A 36 5.56 -10.80 -1.89
N SER A 37 5.51 -10.47 -3.19
CA SER A 37 6.22 -11.25 -4.20
C SER A 37 7.73 -11.27 -3.97
N GLY A 38 8.32 -10.14 -3.57
CA GLY A 38 9.74 -10.06 -3.20
C GLY A 38 10.07 -10.90 -1.98
N ASN A 39 9.21 -10.87 -0.96
CA ASN A 39 9.34 -11.74 0.22
C ASN A 39 9.21 -13.21 -0.13
N THR A 40 8.30 -13.59 -1.04
CA THR A 40 8.15 -14.97 -1.51
C THR A 40 9.40 -15.47 -2.22
N THR A 41 10.04 -14.64 -3.05
CA THR A 41 11.32 -14.98 -3.67
C THR A 41 12.44 -15.15 -2.63
N ARG A 42 12.52 -14.26 -1.65
CA ARG A 42 13.50 -14.41 -0.55
C ARG A 42 13.27 -15.67 0.27
N MET A 43 12.01 -15.96 0.59
CA MET A 43 11.60 -17.18 1.27
C MET A 43 12.01 -18.42 0.45
N SER A 44 11.70 -18.45 -0.85
CA SER A 44 11.97 -19.62 -1.68
C SER A 44 13.47 -19.89 -1.85
N VAL A 45 14.29 -18.85 -1.98
CA VAL A 45 15.76 -18.99 -2.01
C VAL A 45 16.27 -19.57 -0.70
N ALA A 46 15.82 -19.04 0.45
CA ALA A 46 16.23 -19.54 1.76
C ALA A 46 15.81 -21.01 1.97
N LEU A 47 14.58 -21.37 1.60
CA LEU A 47 14.10 -22.76 1.65
C LEU A 47 14.93 -23.68 0.75
N GLY A 48 15.21 -23.26 -0.50
CA GLY A 48 15.99 -24.03 -1.46
C GLY A 48 17.45 -24.24 -1.04
N GLN A 49 18.00 -23.34 -0.23
CA GLN A 49 19.34 -23.45 0.35
C GLN A 49 19.36 -24.19 1.70
N GLY A 50 18.21 -24.66 2.20
CA GLY A 50 18.10 -25.28 3.53
C GLY A 50 18.24 -24.30 4.70
N ALA A 51 18.19 -22.99 4.44
CA ALA A 51 18.31 -21.93 5.43
C ALA A 51 16.95 -21.58 6.05
N TRP A 52 16.32 -22.54 6.73
CA TRP A 52 14.96 -22.44 7.27
C TRP A 52 14.74 -21.23 8.18
N THR A 53 15.73 -20.88 9.00
CA THR A 53 15.67 -19.71 9.89
C THR A 53 15.54 -18.40 9.11
N LEU A 54 16.21 -18.28 7.95
CA LEU A 54 16.11 -17.10 7.09
C LEU A 54 14.78 -17.04 6.33
N ALA A 55 14.13 -18.19 6.11
CA ALA A 55 12.81 -18.25 5.50
C ALA A 55 11.69 -17.79 6.44
N ALA A 56 11.90 -17.88 7.77
CA ALA A 56 10.88 -17.57 8.77
C ALA A 56 10.42 -16.10 8.72
N GLY A 57 11.33 -15.14 8.60
CA GLY A 57 11.00 -13.72 8.53
C GLY A 57 10.03 -13.36 7.38
N PRO A 58 10.39 -13.65 6.11
CA PRO A 58 9.48 -13.42 5.00
C PRO A 58 8.17 -14.22 5.12
N ALA A 59 8.20 -15.46 5.62
CA ALA A 59 7.00 -16.28 5.81
C ALA A 59 6.01 -15.64 6.79
N VAL A 60 6.51 -15.15 7.93
CA VAL A 60 5.69 -14.44 8.92
C VAL A 60 5.11 -13.16 8.32
N LEU A 61 5.90 -12.36 7.61
CA LEU A 61 5.41 -11.13 6.96
C LEU A 61 4.32 -11.43 5.92
N ILE A 62 4.47 -12.49 5.12
CA ILE A 62 3.45 -12.94 4.16
C ILE A 62 2.16 -13.35 4.88
N ALA A 63 2.27 -14.14 5.94
CA ALA A 63 1.12 -14.57 6.72
C ALA A 63 0.40 -13.38 7.37
N THR A 64 1.15 -12.47 8.00
CA THR A 64 0.61 -11.25 8.63
C THR A 64 -0.06 -10.35 7.60
N PHE A 65 0.55 -10.12 6.45
CA PHE A 65 -0.07 -9.37 5.36
C PHE A 65 -1.38 -10.02 4.89
N ALA A 66 -1.40 -11.34 4.71
CA ALA A 66 -2.60 -12.07 4.31
C ALA A 66 -3.73 -11.94 5.34
N VAL A 67 -3.41 -11.99 6.64
CA VAL A 67 -4.38 -11.71 7.72
C VAL A 67 -4.89 -10.28 7.63
N GLY A 68 -4.01 -9.31 7.36
CA GLY A 68 -4.39 -7.90 7.19
C GLY A 68 -5.38 -7.71 6.04
N ALA A 69 -5.11 -8.36 4.90
CA ALA A 69 -5.99 -8.36 3.74
C ALA A 69 -7.34 -9.03 4.03
N MET A 70 -7.34 -10.14 4.77
CA MET A 70 -8.56 -10.81 5.22
C MET A 70 -9.39 -9.92 6.14
N LEU A 71 -8.78 -9.28 7.13
CA LEU A 71 -9.45 -8.39 8.08
C LEU A 71 -9.97 -7.13 7.39
N GLY A 72 -9.16 -6.49 6.53
CA GLY A 72 -9.57 -5.33 5.75
C GLY A 72 -10.72 -5.66 4.78
N GLY A 73 -10.64 -6.81 4.11
CA GLY A 73 -11.70 -7.30 3.21
C GLY A 73 -12.99 -7.63 3.96
N GLY A 74 -12.89 -8.31 5.11
CA GLY A 74 -14.01 -8.59 5.99
C GLY A 74 -14.68 -7.32 6.51
N LEU A 75 -13.88 -6.36 7.00
CA LEU A 75 -14.37 -5.05 7.44
C LEU A 75 -15.08 -4.32 6.30
N ALA A 76 -14.52 -4.34 5.09
CA ALA A 76 -15.13 -3.75 3.92
C ALA A 76 -16.48 -4.42 3.55
N GLY A 77 -16.58 -5.74 3.67
CA GLY A 77 -17.78 -6.52 3.39
C GLY A 77 -18.91 -6.32 4.41
N LEU A 78 -18.55 -6.12 5.69
CA LEU A 78 -19.51 -5.89 6.78
C LEU A 78 -19.95 -4.43 6.91
N THR A 79 -19.22 -3.51 6.29
CA THR A 79 -19.50 -2.07 6.36
C THR A 79 -20.36 -1.62 5.18
N SER A 80 -21.33 -0.74 5.44
CA SER A 80 -22.14 -0.11 4.39
C SER A 80 -21.25 0.55 3.32
N PRO A 81 -21.63 0.53 2.03
CA PRO A 81 -20.82 1.11 0.95
C PRO A 81 -20.36 2.55 1.21
N ARG A 82 -21.18 3.36 1.90
CA ARG A 82 -20.86 4.74 2.29
C ARG A 82 -19.65 4.86 3.21
N TRP A 83 -19.49 3.95 4.16
CA TRP A 83 -18.46 4.02 5.20
C TRP A 83 -17.26 3.11 4.94
N ARG A 84 -17.37 2.19 3.97
CA ARG A 84 -16.37 1.17 3.66
C ARG A 84 -14.93 1.70 3.62
N THR A 85 -14.67 2.69 2.77
CA THR A 85 -13.32 3.25 2.60
C THR A 85 -12.83 3.90 3.90
N ALA A 86 -13.69 4.64 4.59
CA ALA A 86 -13.34 5.29 5.85
C ALA A 86 -13.01 4.28 6.96
N CYS A 87 -13.79 3.20 7.08
CA CYS A 87 -13.54 2.15 8.07
C CYS A 87 -12.25 1.38 7.80
N VAL A 88 -11.98 1.01 6.54
CA VAL A 88 -10.74 0.29 6.19
C VAL A 88 -9.51 1.17 6.41
N LEU A 89 -9.54 2.43 5.98
CA LEU A 89 -8.41 3.36 6.19
C LEU A 89 -8.26 3.78 7.65
N GLY A 90 -9.36 3.87 8.41
CA GLY A 90 -9.30 4.08 9.85
C GLY A 90 -8.65 2.90 10.57
N PHE A 91 -8.94 1.68 10.14
CA PHE A 91 -8.29 0.47 10.64
C PHE A 91 -6.80 0.44 10.26
N GLU A 92 -6.45 0.77 9.02
CA GLU A 92 -5.06 0.92 8.59
C GLU A 92 -4.31 1.96 9.44
N ALA A 93 -4.88 3.15 9.63
CA ALA A 93 -4.28 4.21 10.44
C ALA A 93 -4.05 3.75 11.89
N LEU A 94 -5.02 3.04 12.48
CA LEU A 94 -4.87 2.45 13.81
C LEU A 94 -3.72 1.44 13.87
N LEU A 95 -3.57 0.59 12.86
CA LEU A 95 -2.47 -0.37 12.78
C LEU A 95 -1.10 0.32 12.62
N LEU A 96 -1.03 1.42 11.87
CA LEU A 96 0.21 2.22 11.76
C LEU A 96 0.52 2.97 13.06
N VAL A 97 -0.48 3.44 13.80
CA VAL A 97 -0.30 3.97 15.16
C VAL A 97 0.24 2.88 16.08
N ALA A 98 -0.27 1.65 15.99
CA ALA A 98 0.25 0.52 16.74
C ALA A 98 1.70 0.19 16.33
N ALA A 99 2.04 0.24 15.04
CA ALA A 99 3.42 0.08 14.57
C ALA A 99 4.34 1.15 15.18
N LEU A 100 3.90 2.41 15.21
CA LEU A 100 4.63 3.51 15.83
C LEU A 100 4.82 3.32 17.34
N ALA A 101 3.77 2.89 18.04
CA ALA A 101 3.85 2.59 19.46
C ALA A 101 4.81 1.44 19.77
N MET A 102 4.82 0.39 18.93
CA MET A 102 5.76 -0.72 19.07
C MET A 102 7.20 -0.31 18.77
N GLU A 103 7.41 0.55 17.77
CA GLU A 103 8.74 1.10 17.47
C GLU A 103 9.32 1.94 18.63
N ILE A 104 8.46 2.54 19.45
CA ILE A 104 8.89 3.31 20.63
C ILE A 104 9.10 2.41 21.84
N THR A 105 8.27 1.38 22.03
CA THR A 105 8.22 0.58 23.26
C THR A 105 9.02 -0.71 23.20
N VAL A 106 9.29 -1.24 22.01
CA VAL A 106 9.97 -2.52 21.79
C VAL A 106 11.28 -2.28 21.03
N PRO A 107 12.44 -2.74 21.54
CA PRO A 107 13.72 -2.57 20.85
C PRO A 107 13.81 -3.28 19.48
N ASP A 108 13.01 -4.34 19.28
CA ASP A 108 12.97 -5.13 18.06
C ASP A 108 12.00 -4.54 17.03
N HIS A 109 12.56 -4.08 15.91
CA HIS A 109 11.82 -3.54 14.76
C HIS A 109 10.88 -4.54 14.08
N ALA A 110 11.07 -5.85 14.31
CA ALA A 110 10.24 -6.89 13.72
C ALA A 110 8.76 -6.70 14.11
N VAL A 111 8.48 -6.36 15.37
CA VAL A 111 7.10 -6.20 15.86
C VAL A 111 6.40 -5.04 15.16
N ALA A 112 7.06 -3.88 15.05
CA ALA A 112 6.54 -2.74 14.31
C ALA A 112 6.27 -3.10 12.83
N ALA A 113 7.18 -3.88 12.23
CA ALA A 113 7.01 -4.37 10.85
C ALA A 113 5.82 -5.32 10.66
N LEU A 114 5.46 -6.13 11.66
CA LEU A 114 4.24 -6.94 11.59
C LEU A 114 2.99 -6.06 11.53
N PHE A 115 2.92 -5.00 12.33
CA PHE A 115 1.81 -4.04 12.27
C PHE A 115 1.80 -3.27 10.94
N MET A 116 2.96 -2.88 10.42
CA MET A 116 3.05 -2.29 9.07
C MET A 116 2.56 -3.26 8.00
N ALA A 117 2.97 -4.54 8.04
CA ALA A 117 2.52 -5.54 7.07
C ALA A 117 1.01 -5.82 7.17
N LEU A 118 0.47 -5.85 8.39
CA LEU A 118 -0.97 -5.99 8.63
C LEU A 118 -1.75 -4.79 8.06
N ALA A 119 -1.23 -3.56 8.25
CA ALA A 119 -1.81 -2.33 7.72
C ALA A 119 -1.81 -2.33 6.18
N MET A 120 -0.69 -2.68 5.55
CA MET A 120 -0.57 -2.76 4.10
C MET A 120 -1.46 -3.85 3.50
N GLY A 121 -1.64 -4.98 4.19
CA GLY A 121 -2.63 -5.98 3.84
C GLY A 121 -4.04 -5.39 3.83
N ALA A 122 -4.41 -4.65 4.89
CA ALA A 122 -5.72 -4.01 5.00
C ALA A 122 -5.95 -2.92 3.93
N GLN A 123 -4.95 -2.09 3.62
CA GLN A 123 -5.03 -1.02 2.61
C GLN A 123 -5.46 -1.57 1.24
N ASN A 124 -4.98 -2.76 0.86
CA ASN A 124 -5.35 -3.41 -0.39
C ASN A 124 -6.87 -3.62 -0.52
N ALA A 125 -7.59 -3.84 0.58
CA ALA A 125 -9.06 -3.97 0.54
C ALA A 125 -9.77 -2.64 0.20
N ALA A 126 -9.20 -1.50 0.60
CA ALA A 126 -9.71 -0.18 0.23
C ALA A 126 -9.51 0.10 -1.28
N LEU A 127 -8.39 -0.36 -1.84
CA LEU A 127 -7.98 -0.08 -3.22
C LEU A 127 -8.71 -0.89 -4.29
N VAL A 128 -9.15 -2.12 -3.98
CA VAL A 128 -10.02 -2.92 -4.89
C VAL A 128 -11.29 -2.16 -5.27
N HIS A 129 -11.68 -1.18 -4.46
CA HIS A 129 -12.90 -0.42 -4.63
C HIS A 129 -12.71 0.92 -5.32
N VAL A 130 -11.48 1.43 -5.53
CA VAL A 130 -11.18 2.73 -6.18
C VAL A 130 -11.26 2.61 -7.72
N GLY A 131 -12.17 3.37 -8.34
CA GLY A 131 -12.45 3.34 -9.77
C GLY A 131 -11.30 3.88 -10.61
N GLY A 132 -11.09 3.30 -11.80
CA GLY A 132 -10.04 3.73 -12.74
C GLY A 132 -8.61 3.25 -12.42
N PHE A 133 -8.40 2.57 -11.30
CA PHE A 133 -7.15 1.90 -10.95
C PHE A 133 -7.32 0.39 -11.08
N ARG A 134 -6.46 -0.28 -11.86
CA ARG A 134 -6.41 -1.76 -11.85
C ARG A 134 -6.04 -2.21 -10.43
N ALA A 135 -6.82 -3.16 -9.91
CA ALA A 135 -6.80 -3.61 -8.53
C ALA A 135 -5.38 -3.80 -7.95
N GLY A 136 -5.12 -3.14 -6.80
CA GLY A 136 -4.07 -3.43 -5.82
C GLY A 136 -2.75 -2.68 -6.01
N THR A 137 -2.37 -1.90 -4.98
CA THR A 137 -1.04 -1.25 -4.86
C THR A 137 0.13 -2.21 -4.77
N THR A 138 -0.15 -3.52 -4.71
CA THR A 138 0.85 -4.59 -4.77
C THR A 138 1.05 -5.17 -6.17
N PHE A 139 0.29 -4.74 -7.18
CA PHE A 139 0.45 -5.16 -8.58
C PHE A 139 1.21 -4.12 -9.43
N VAL A 140 2.16 -3.40 -8.83
CA VAL A 140 2.92 -2.35 -9.53
C VAL A 140 3.77 -2.90 -10.68
N THR A 141 4.18 -4.17 -10.64
CA THR A 141 4.76 -4.85 -11.80
C THR A 141 3.83 -4.82 -13.01
N GLY A 142 2.52 -4.99 -12.78
CA GLY A 142 1.50 -4.90 -13.81
C GLY A 142 1.31 -3.48 -14.33
N ALA A 143 1.41 -2.47 -13.45
CA ALA A 143 1.40 -1.06 -13.86
C ALA A 143 2.64 -0.72 -14.72
N LEU A 144 3.84 -1.11 -14.31
CA LEU A 144 5.05 -0.88 -15.11
C LEU A 144 4.99 -1.60 -16.47
N TYR A 145 4.48 -2.84 -16.51
CA TYR A 145 4.23 -3.56 -17.75
C TYR A 145 3.21 -2.85 -18.64
N GLY A 146 2.06 -2.43 -18.07
CA GLY A 146 1.01 -1.71 -18.78
C GLY A 146 1.48 -0.38 -19.35
N PHE A 147 2.29 0.37 -18.58
CA PHE A 147 2.99 1.56 -19.04
C PHE A 147 3.82 1.27 -20.28
N GLY A 148 4.71 0.27 -20.23
CA GLY A 148 5.57 -0.09 -21.35
C GLY A 148 4.79 -0.52 -22.59
N GLN A 149 3.79 -1.39 -22.41
CA GLN A 149 2.95 -1.87 -23.51
C GLN A 149 2.19 -0.73 -24.19
N LYS A 150 1.50 0.12 -23.40
CA LYS A 150 0.68 1.21 -23.94
C LYS A 150 1.52 2.33 -24.54
N LEU A 151 2.69 2.61 -23.96
CA LEU A 151 3.65 3.55 -24.53
C LEU A 151 4.15 3.05 -25.88
N GLY A 152 4.51 1.77 -25.98
CA GLY A 152 4.91 1.14 -27.24
C GLY A 152 3.82 1.24 -28.32
N LEU A 153 2.56 0.96 -27.98
CA LEU A 153 1.43 1.10 -28.91
C LEU A 153 1.20 2.55 -29.34
N ALA A 154 1.30 3.51 -28.42
CA ALA A 154 1.15 4.92 -28.71
C ALA A 154 2.27 5.42 -29.66
N LEU A 155 3.52 5.03 -29.41
CA LEU A 155 4.66 5.35 -30.28
C LEU A 155 4.54 4.72 -31.67
N ALA A 156 3.94 3.53 -31.75
CA ALA A 156 3.65 2.87 -33.02
C ALA A 156 2.41 3.45 -33.75
N GLY A 157 1.67 4.39 -33.15
CA GLY A 157 0.43 4.92 -33.72
C GLY A 157 -0.78 3.97 -33.65
N HIS A 158 -0.68 2.88 -32.90
CA HIS A 158 -1.71 1.85 -32.75
C HIS A 158 -2.52 1.97 -31.46
N GLY A 159 -2.32 3.04 -30.69
CA GLY A 159 -3.01 3.27 -29.43
C GLY A 159 -3.17 4.76 -29.09
N PRO A 160 -3.98 5.09 -28.08
CA PRO A 160 -4.17 6.47 -27.63
C PRO A 160 -2.84 7.09 -27.17
N ALA A 161 -2.56 8.32 -27.61
CA ALA A 161 -1.29 9.02 -27.33
C ALA A 161 -0.92 9.08 -25.84
N PHE A 162 -1.91 9.15 -24.94
CA PHE A 162 -1.72 9.25 -23.49
C PHE A 162 -2.31 8.05 -22.72
N GLY A 163 -2.61 6.94 -23.38
CA GLY A 163 -3.21 5.76 -22.73
C GLY A 163 -2.32 5.13 -21.64
N TRP A 164 -1.01 5.36 -21.71
CA TRP A 164 0.02 4.88 -20.78
C TRP A 164 0.11 5.70 -19.47
N VAL A 165 -0.42 6.93 -19.45
CA VAL A 165 -0.25 7.87 -18.34
C VAL A 165 -0.75 7.31 -17.01
N PRO A 166 -1.94 6.67 -16.90
CA PRO A 166 -2.41 6.14 -15.62
C PRO A 166 -1.47 5.08 -15.03
N ASP A 167 -1.00 4.14 -15.85
CA ASP A 167 -0.10 3.07 -15.41
C ASP A 167 1.27 3.62 -14.99
N GLY A 168 1.80 4.59 -15.76
CA GLY A 168 3.04 5.29 -15.41
C GLY A 168 2.91 6.08 -14.11
N ALA A 169 1.77 6.74 -13.88
CA ALA A 169 1.51 7.48 -12.65
C ALA A 169 1.48 6.55 -11.42
N VAL A 170 0.88 5.37 -11.52
CA VAL A 170 0.89 4.36 -10.44
C VAL A 170 2.32 3.98 -10.07
N TRP A 171 3.13 3.63 -11.07
CA TRP A 171 4.52 3.22 -10.86
C TRP A 171 5.37 4.36 -10.27
N LEU A 172 5.22 5.58 -10.79
CA LEU A 172 5.91 6.77 -10.26
C LEU A 172 5.44 7.13 -8.84
N ALA A 173 4.18 6.92 -8.50
CA ALA A 173 3.68 7.13 -7.15
C ALA A 173 4.35 6.17 -6.16
N LEU A 174 4.45 4.88 -6.48
CA LEU A 174 5.19 3.91 -5.65
C LEU A 174 6.66 4.34 -5.50
N LEU A 175 7.33 4.65 -6.61
CA LEU A 175 8.75 5.06 -6.63
C LEU A 175 9.00 6.31 -5.79
N SER A 176 8.20 7.36 -6.00
CA SER A 176 8.33 8.62 -5.26
C SER A 176 8.04 8.43 -3.77
N GLY A 177 7.05 7.60 -3.43
CA GLY A 177 6.78 7.18 -2.05
C GLY A 177 7.97 6.49 -1.41
N ALA A 178 8.57 5.51 -2.08
CA ALA A 178 9.75 4.80 -1.59
C ALA A 178 10.95 5.73 -1.40
N VAL A 179 11.22 6.62 -2.37
CA VAL A 179 12.29 7.63 -2.26
C VAL A 179 12.03 8.56 -1.06
N ALA A 180 10.80 9.07 -0.91
CA ALA A 180 10.42 9.90 0.22
C ALA A 180 10.58 9.15 1.56
N GLY A 181 10.23 7.86 1.60
CA GLY A 181 10.40 6.99 2.76
C GLY A 181 11.87 6.83 3.14
N THR A 182 12.73 6.55 2.16
CA THR A 182 14.19 6.46 2.37
C THR A 182 14.78 7.79 2.87
N VAL A 183 14.41 8.91 2.27
CA VAL A 183 14.88 10.24 2.70
C VAL A 183 14.41 10.56 4.12
N ALA A 184 13.12 10.34 4.43
CA ALA A 184 12.57 10.56 5.75
C ALA A 184 13.23 9.67 6.81
N TYR A 185 13.48 8.39 6.47
CA TYR A 185 14.20 7.46 7.35
C TYR A 185 15.61 7.96 7.67
N GLY A 186 16.33 8.50 6.68
CA GLY A 186 17.67 9.06 6.86
C GLY A 186 17.72 10.29 7.78
N VAL A 187 16.63 11.05 7.87
CA VAL A 187 16.49 12.16 8.83
C VAL A 187 16.17 11.63 10.23
N SER A 188 15.13 10.80 10.34
CA SER A 188 14.79 10.09 11.57
C SER A 188 13.85 8.92 11.28
N PRO A 189 14.22 7.70 11.68
CA PRO A 189 13.37 6.53 11.52
C PRO A 189 12.01 6.67 12.20
N LEU A 190 11.93 7.41 13.32
CA LEU A 190 10.69 7.64 14.05
C LEU A 190 9.81 8.69 13.35
N TYR A 191 10.38 9.81 12.88
CA TYR A 191 9.61 10.82 12.15
C TYR A 191 9.07 10.30 10.82
N ALA A 192 9.80 9.41 10.16
CA ALA A 192 9.31 8.75 8.95
C ALA A 192 8.00 7.99 9.23
N LEU A 193 7.95 7.21 10.31
CA LEU A 193 6.76 6.45 10.68
C LEU A 193 5.62 7.38 11.14
N CYS A 194 5.91 8.48 11.83
CA CYS A 194 4.92 9.54 12.12
C CYS A 194 4.32 10.12 10.83
N GLY A 195 5.12 10.33 9.78
CA GLY A 195 4.65 10.80 8.48
C GLY A 195 3.68 9.81 7.81
N ALA A 196 3.98 8.51 7.87
CA ALA A 196 3.08 7.46 7.39
C ALA A 196 1.76 7.46 8.16
N VAL A 197 1.80 7.51 9.50
CA VAL A 197 0.62 7.60 10.37
C VAL A 197 -0.23 8.84 10.06
N ALA A 198 0.40 10.00 9.93
CA ALA A 198 -0.29 11.25 9.63
C ALA A 198 -1.00 11.19 8.26
N THR A 199 -0.33 10.62 7.26
CA THR A 199 -0.88 10.46 5.91
C THR A 199 -2.09 9.51 5.92
N ALA A 200 -1.95 8.32 6.53
CA ALA A 200 -3.06 7.37 6.63
C ALA A 200 -4.25 7.95 7.40
N THR A 201 -3.99 8.63 8.52
CA THR A 201 -5.03 9.29 9.34
C THR A 201 -5.75 10.38 8.55
N LEU A 202 -5.02 11.19 7.77
CA LEU A 202 -5.61 12.21 6.91
C LEU A 202 -6.51 11.58 5.84
N LEU A 203 -6.07 10.53 5.16
CA LEU A 203 -6.87 9.83 4.15
C LEU A 203 -8.13 9.19 4.76
N ALA A 204 -8.01 8.61 5.95
CA ALA A 204 -9.15 8.08 6.71
C ALA A 204 -10.15 9.18 7.10
N ALA A 205 -9.66 10.33 7.60
CA ALA A 205 -10.49 11.47 7.97
C ALA A 205 -11.20 12.09 6.76
N LEU A 206 -10.51 12.22 5.62
CA LEU A 206 -11.10 12.67 4.36
C LEU A 206 -12.22 11.71 3.93
N ALA A 207 -11.95 10.40 3.94
CA ALA A 207 -12.96 9.40 3.61
C ALA A 207 -14.17 9.44 4.54
N GLY A 208 -13.94 9.63 5.85
CA GLY A 208 -15.00 9.82 6.85
C GLY A 208 -15.82 11.08 6.63
N GLY A 209 -15.17 12.20 6.27
CA GLY A 209 -15.84 13.45 5.92
C GLY A 209 -16.75 13.31 4.70
N PHE A 210 -16.30 12.60 3.66
CA PHE A 210 -17.15 12.27 2.51
C PHE A 210 -18.33 11.40 2.89
N ALA A 211 -18.07 10.36 3.69
CA ALA A 211 -19.12 9.50 4.20
C ALA A 211 -20.17 10.35 4.91
N LEU A 212 -19.80 11.18 5.90
CA LEU A 212 -20.68 12.09 6.64
C LEU A 212 -21.51 13.02 5.73
N ALA A 213 -20.91 13.52 4.64
CA ALA A 213 -21.60 14.33 3.64
C ALA A 213 -22.55 13.55 2.71
N GLY A 214 -22.77 12.25 2.96
CA GLY A 214 -23.61 11.39 2.13
C GLY A 214 -22.97 10.95 0.81
N ARG A 215 -21.66 11.19 0.64
CA ARG A 215 -20.90 10.89 -0.58
C ARG A 215 -20.03 9.65 -0.38
N GLN A 216 -19.67 8.99 -1.46
CA GLN A 216 -18.69 7.90 -1.45
C GLN A 216 -17.39 8.41 -2.04
N VAL A 217 -16.25 8.03 -1.44
CA VAL A 217 -14.92 8.33 -2.00
C VAL A 217 -14.75 7.69 -3.38
N VAL A 218 -15.46 6.58 -3.61
CA VAL A 218 -15.49 5.90 -4.90
C VAL A 218 -16.92 5.57 -5.27
N ASP A 219 -17.32 5.96 -6.48
CA ASP A 219 -18.63 5.68 -7.04
C ASP A 219 -18.64 4.33 -7.80
N PRO A 220 -19.45 3.32 -7.40
CA PRO A 220 -19.56 2.06 -8.11
C PRO A 220 -20.18 2.16 -9.52
N SER A 221 -20.84 3.28 -9.84
CA SER A 221 -21.59 3.46 -11.10
C SER A 221 -20.71 3.76 -12.32
N GLU A 222 -19.41 4.05 -12.12
CA GLU A 222 -18.45 4.29 -13.21
C GLU A 222 -17.69 3.02 -13.66
N ARG A 223 -18.17 1.82 -13.29
CA ARG A 223 -17.56 0.52 -13.68
C ARG A 223 -18.06 0.02 -15.03
#